data_AF-A0A0N8PRB6-F1
#
_entry.id   AF-A0A0N8PRB6-F1
#
_cell.length_a   1.000
_cell.length_b   1.000
_cell.length_c   1.000
_cell.angle_alpha   90.00
_cell.angle_beta   90.00
_cell.angle_gamma   90.00
#
_symmetry.space_group_name_H-M   'P 1'
#
loop_
_entity.id
_entity.type
_entity.pdbx_description
1 polymer ?
#
loop_
_entity_poly.entity_id
_entity_poly.type
_entity_poly.pdbx_seq_one_letter_code
_entity_poly.pdbx_strand_id
1 'polypeptide(L)' 'MKYRLRLFVTGYTSHSRRAIENLRQICERDLIAMYEAEVINILEHPQIAEN' A
#
# COMPACT_ATOMS: atom_id res chain seq x y z
N MET A 1 9.89 6.80 15.79
CA MET A 1 10.18 6.46 14.36
C MET A 1 8.91 5.83 13.79
N LYS A 2 8.56 6.11 12.52
CA LYS A 2 7.39 5.51 11.86
C LYS A 2 7.85 4.61 10.71
N TYR A 3 7.20 3.46 10.55
CA TYR A 3 7.38 2.58 9.41
C TYR A 3 6.79 3.24 8.15
N ARG A 4 7.57 3.30 7.07
CA ARG A 4 7.09 3.74 5.77
C ARG A 4 6.80 2.53 4.90
N LEU A 5 5.53 2.31 4.61
CA LEU A 5 5.04 1.17 3.85
C LEU A 5 4.55 1.68 2.49
N ARG A 6 4.97 1.00 1.42
CA ARG A 6 4.48 1.25 0.06
C ARG A 6 3.84 -0.02 -0.48
N LEU A 7 2.59 0.09 -0.91
CA LEU A 7 1.87 -0.98 -1.59
C LEU A 7 1.72 -0.62 -3.06
N PHE A 8 2.41 -1.36 -3.91
CA PHE A 8 2.28 -1.23 -5.36
C PHE A 8 1.14 -2.11 -5.86
N VAL A 9 0.23 -1.52 -6.63
CA VAL A 9 -0.92 -2.21 -7.21
C VAL A 9 -1.00 -1.95 -8.71
N THR A 10 -1.56 -2.89 -9.46
CA THR A 10 -1.86 -2.73 -10.89
C THR A 10 -3.35 -2.53 -11.06
N GLY A 11 -3.78 -1.27 -11.08
CA GLY A 11 -5.20 -0.90 -11.12
C GLY A 11 -5.98 -1.15 -9.82
N TYR A 12 -7.24 -0.73 -9.80
CA TYR A 12 -8.16 -0.92 -8.67
C TYR A 12 -9.08 -2.14 -8.87
N THR A 13 -8.49 -3.32 -9.08
CA THR A 13 -9.24 -4.57 -9.13
C THR A 13 -9.78 -4.97 -7.75
N SER A 14 -10.65 -5.98 -7.68
CA SER A 14 -11.08 -6.56 -6.40
C SER A 14 -9.89 -7.06 -5.57
N HIS A 15 -8.86 -7.60 -6.23
CA HIS A 15 -7.63 -8.06 -5.59
C HIS A 15 -6.84 -6.93 -4.94
N SER A 16 -6.62 -5.81 -5.65
CA SER A 16 -5.88 -4.69 -5.07
C SER A 16 -6.65 -3.99 -3.95
N ARG A 17 -7.98 -3.88 -4.06
CA ARG A 17 -8.81 -3.39 -2.94
C ARG A 17 -8.65 -4.23 -1.68
N ARG A 18 -8.72 -5.56 -1.82
CA ARG A 18 -8.49 -6.48 -0.70
C ARG A 18 -7.08 -6.37 -0.13
N ALA A 19 -6.07 -6.18 -0.97
CA ALA A 19 -4.69 -5.96 -0.50
C ALA A 19 -4.54 -4.67 0.32
N ILE A 20 -5.20 -3.58 -0.11
CA ILE A 20 -5.22 -2.30 0.61
C ILE A 20 -5.91 -2.44 1.97
N GLU A 21 -7.06 -3.12 2.01
CA GLU A 21 -7.80 -3.38 3.25
C GLU A 21 -6.96 -4.24 4.22
N ASN A 22 -6.32 -5.30 3.73
CA ASN A 22 -5.45 -6.14 4.54
C ASN A 22 -4.29 -5.34 5.14
N LEU A 23 -3.63 -4.49 4.34
CA LEU A 23 -2.54 -3.65 4.82
C LEU A 23 -3.01 -2.74 5.96
N ARG A 24 -4.15 -2.08 5.80
CA ARG A 24 -4.74 -1.22 6.84
C ARG A 24 -5.03 -2.01 8.11
N GLN A 25 -5.70 -3.15 8.01
CA GLN A 25 -6.04 -3.99 9.17
C GLN A 25 -4.79 -4.44 9.94
N ILE A 26 -3.74 -4.85 9.24
CA ILE A 26 -2.47 -5.25 9.87
C ILE A 26 -1.84 -4.06 10.59
N CYS A 27 -1.80 -2.90 9.94
CA CYS A 27 -1.17 -1.71 10.53
C CYS A 27 -1.99 -1.15 11.70
N GLU A 28 -3.30 -1.23 11.65
CA GLU A 28 -4.21 -0.86 12.74
C GLU A 28 -4.16 -1.84 13.91
N ARG A 29 -3.80 -3.11 13.68
CA ARG A 29 -3.64 -4.09 14.77
C ARG A 29 -2.27 -3.99 15.42
N ASP A 30 -1.22 -3.92 14.60
CA ASP A 30 0.15 -4.19 15.02
C ASP A 30 1.04 -2.93 15.05
N LEU A 31 0.65 -1.86 14.34
CA LEU A 31 1.49 -0.67 14.12
C LEU A 31 0.76 0.65 14.43
N ILE A 32 -0.22 0.65 15.33
CA ILE A 32 -1.06 1.82 15.66
C ILE A 32 -0.20 3.08 15.88
N ALA A 33 -0.51 4.15 15.14
CA ALA A 33 0.18 5.44 15.16
C ALA A 33 1.70 5.40 14.83
N MET A 34 2.23 4.24 14.42
CA MET A 34 3.64 4.01 14.09
C MET A 34 3.89 3.76 12.60
N TYR A 35 2.93 4.04 11.71
CA TYR A 35 3.11 3.82 10.28
C TYR A 35 2.62 4.98 9.41
N GLU A 36 3.19 5.06 8.21
CA GLU A 36 2.72 5.83 7.07
C GLU A 36 2.62 4.86 5.90
N ALA A 37 1.42 4.70 5.34
CA ALA A 37 1.16 3.83 4.20
C ALA A 37 0.83 4.64 2.95
N GLU A 38 1.47 4.29 1.85
CA GLU A 38 1.26 4.87 0.52
C GLU A 38 0.84 3.74 -0.44
N VAL A 39 -0.21 3.97 -1.21
CA VAL A 39 -0.67 3.03 -2.25
C VAL A 39 -0.35 3.63 -3.61
N ILE A 40 0.43 2.91 -4.41
CA ILE A 40 0.92 3.39 -5.71
C ILE A 40 0.34 2.50 -6.79
N ASN A 41 -0.53 3.06 -7.63
CA ASN A 41 -1.00 2.38 -8.82
C ASN A 41 0.04 2.50 -9.94
N ILE A 42 0.72 1.40 -10.24
CA ILE A 42 1.79 1.36 -11.26
C ILE A 42 1.24 1.70 -12.65
N LEU A 43 -0.04 1.43 -12.94
CA LEU A 43 -0.63 1.78 -14.23
C LEU A 43 -0.80 3.30 -14.41
N GLU A 44 -0.95 4.05 -13.33
CA GLU A 44 -1.03 5.52 -13.35
C GLU A 44 0.37 6.15 -13.42
N HIS A 45 1.39 5.43 -12.95
CA HIS A 45 2.77 5.90 -12.91
C HIS A 45 3.75 4.79 -13.34
N PRO A 46 3.78 4.43 -14.64
CA PRO A 46 4.60 3.32 -15.14
C PRO A 46 6.10 3.50 -14.87
N GLN A 47 6.58 4.75 -14.80
CA GLN A 47 7.97 5.10 -14.50
C GLN A 47 8.45 4.71 -13.08
N ILE A 48 7.55 4.29 -12.18
CA ILE A 48 7.93 3.92 -10.79
C ILE A 48 8.30 2.43 -10.69
N ALA A 49 7.98 1.62 -11.70
CA ALA A 49 8.22 0.17 -11.69
C ALA A 49 9.64 -0.25 -12.07
N GLU A 50 10.47 0.64 -12.61
CA GLU A 50 11.88 0.37 -12.87
C GLU A 50 12.70 0.66 -11.60
N ASN A 51 13.00 -0.38 -10.82
CA ASN A 51 14.14 -0.44 -9.89
C ASN A 51 14.69 -1.85 -9.80
#